data_AF-A0A937MF95-F1
#
_entry.id   AF-A0A937MF95-F1
#
_cell.length_a   1.000
_cell.length_b   1.000
_cell.length_c   1.000
_cell.angle_alpha   90.00
_cell.angle_beta   90.00
_cell.angle_gamma   90.00
#
_symmetry.space_group_name_H-M   'P 1'
#
loop_
_entity.id
_entity.type
_entity.pdbx_description
1 polymer ?
#
loop_
_entity_poly.entity_id
_entity_poly.type
_entity_poly.pdbx_seq_one_letter_code
_entity_poly.pdbx_strand_id
1 'polypeptide(L)'
;MRQRFLKRWCWLLLLIPALVFMGSHAAFAAPRCPPPEQPARLNIKTAPAKVIYKTGHSRSDLERMQRARGRHQGAGKWRVLGLTLTEFRYAIKTSARLIPISGGGYCAQPVSYDLTIGFSDFLVHIDRQYRRGSCEFAAIRDHEISHVTLFRSNLSRYMPIIRREARNAAASVRSVTVRDPDSGAERLQDQMQRRMNPLISKLNREADSSNARIDTPDSYRHVHMLCDNW
;
A
#
# COMPACT_ATOMS: atom_id res chain seq x y z
N MET A 1 76.68 78.50 32.20
CA MET A 1 77.68 77.50 31.78
C MET A 1 77.20 76.13 32.26
N ARG A 2 77.32 75.09 31.42
CA ARG A 2 76.93 73.67 31.57
C ARG A 2 75.54 73.25 31.08
N GLN A 3 75.59 72.50 29.98
CA GLN A 3 74.57 71.67 29.34
C GLN A 3 74.19 70.46 30.22
N ARG A 4 72.96 69.95 30.05
CA ARG A 4 72.57 68.52 30.08
C ARG A 4 71.08 68.40 29.71
N PHE A 5 70.76 67.96 28.49
CA PHE A 5 70.49 66.58 28.05
C PHE A 5 69.05 66.09 28.31
N LEU A 6 68.30 65.94 27.19
CA LEU A 6 67.30 64.90 26.84
C LEU A 6 66.21 64.51 27.87
N LYS A 7 64.91 64.48 27.53
CA LYS A 7 64.33 63.47 26.61
C LYS A 7 62.87 63.87 26.26
N ARG A 8 62.57 63.94 24.97
CA ARG A 8 61.20 63.97 24.39
C ARG A 8 60.61 62.57 24.43
N TRP A 9 59.41 62.38 25.00
CA TRP A 9 58.62 61.15 24.83
C TRP A 9 57.31 61.53 24.14
N CYS A 10 57.27 61.21 22.84
CA CYS A 10 56.11 61.33 21.97
C CYS A 10 55.30 60.02 22.12
N TRP A 11 54.09 60.10 22.65
CA TRP A 11 53.19 58.95 22.71
C TRP A 11 52.57 58.72 21.33
N LEU A 12 53.03 57.70 20.62
CA LEU A 12 52.39 57.17 19.41
C LEU A 12 51.31 56.16 19.82
N LEU A 13 50.04 56.51 19.60
CA LEU A 13 48.89 55.61 19.65
C LEU A 13 48.99 54.60 18.51
N LEU A 14 49.31 53.35 18.83
CA LEU A 14 49.28 52.21 17.91
C LEU A 14 47.84 51.65 17.84
N LEU A 15 47.17 51.93 16.73
CA LEU A 15 45.92 51.25 16.32
C LEU A 15 46.25 49.81 15.93
N ILE A 16 45.82 48.84 16.75
CA ILE A 16 45.88 47.40 16.43
C ILE A 16 44.66 47.07 15.55
N PRO A 17 44.83 46.60 14.30
CA PRO A 17 43.71 46.07 13.53
C PRO A 17 43.34 44.69 14.06
N ALA A 18 42.14 44.55 14.60
CA ALA A 18 41.56 43.26 14.93
C ALA A 18 41.27 42.49 13.62
N LEU A 19 42.19 41.63 13.22
CA LEU A 19 41.97 40.66 12.14
C LEU A 19 40.93 39.63 12.63
N VAL A 20 39.66 39.88 12.33
CA VAL A 20 38.61 38.86 12.47
C VAL A 20 38.88 37.80 11.41
N PHE A 21 39.57 36.73 11.80
CA PHE A 21 39.64 35.50 11.02
C PHE A 21 38.23 34.92 10.91
N MET A 22 37.51 35.28 9.85
CA MET A 22 36.38 34.51 9.37
C MET A 22 36.90 33.14 8.93
N GLY A 23 36.95 32.20 9.86
CA GLY A 23 37.20 30.80 9.56
C GLY A 23 36.10 30.30 8.63
N SER A 24 36.43 30.11 7.36
CA SER A 24 35.60 29.41 6.39
C SER A 24 35.36 27.99 6.90
N HIS A 25 34.23 27.78 7.59
CA HIS A 25 33.77 26.45 7.93
C HIS A 25 33.35 25.81 6.61
N ALA A 26 34.21 24.95 6.07
CA ALA A 26 33.83 24.07 4.97
C ALA A 26 32.64 23.24 5.46
N ALA A 27 31.45 23.57 4.96
CA ALA A 27 30.27 22.74 5.17
C ALA A 27 30.53 21.41 4.46
N PHE A 28 30.99 20.40 5.20
CA PHE A 28 31.07 19.04 4.69
C PHE A 28 29.65 18.59 4.34
N ALA A 29 29.37 18.45 3.05
CA ALA A 29 28.14 17.85 2.59
C ALA A 29 28.03 16.45 3.21
N ALA A 30 26.91 16.17 3.86
CA ALA A 30 26.64 14.83 4.41
C ALA A 30 26.87 13.78 3.29
N PRO A 31 27.50 12.62 3.61
CA PRO A 31 27.77 11.61 2.60
C PRO A 31 26.47 11.22 1.90
N ARG A 32 26.36 11.54 0.60
CA ARG A 32 25.21 11.17 -0.20
C ARG A 32 25.28 9.68 -0.46
N CYS A 33 24.16 8.98 -0.26
CA CYS A 33 24.14 7.56 -0.56
C CYS A 33 24.47 7.32 -2.04
N PRO A 34 25.43 6.41 -2.33
CA PRO A 34 25.71 6.07 -3.71
C PRO A 34 24.45 5.47 -4.35
N PRO A 35 24.25 5.70 -5.65
CA PRO A 35 23.19 5.02 -6.38
C PRO A 35 23.42 3.51 -6.33
N PRO A 36 22.35 2.69 -6.35
CA PRO A 36 22.50 1.25 -6.44
C PRO A 36 23.15 0.87 -7.78
N GLU A 37 24.09 -0.08 -7.74
CA GLU A 37 24.80 -0.57 -8.94
C GLU A 37 23.88 -1.30 -9.92
N GLN A 38 22.82 -1.92 -9.39
CA GLN A 38 21.82 -2.65 -10.17
C GLN A 38 20.41 -2.26 -9.71
N PRO A 39 19.42 -2.26 -10.63
CA PRO A 39 18.02 -2.12 -10.25
C PRO A 39 17.59 -3.21 -9.26
N ALA A 40 16.73 -2.85 -8.31
CA ALA A 40 16.16 -3.83 -7.38
C ALA A 40 15.37 -4.90 -8.15
N ARG A 41 15.55 -6.16 -7.79
CA ARG A 41 14.77 -7.27 -8.36
C ARG A 41 13.32 -7.14 -7.92
N LEU A 42 12.39 -7.35 -8.86
CA LEU A 42 10.96 -7.31 -8.57
C LEU A 42 10.35 -8.68 -8.80
N ASN A 43 9.82 -9.27 -7.75
CA ASN A 43 9.07 -10.52 -7.79
C ASN A 43 7.60 -10.22 -7.46
N ILE A 44 6.67 -10.70 -8.29
CA ILE A 44 5.24 -10.46 -8.10
C ILE A 44 4.52 -11.79 -8.20
N LYS A 45 3.83 -12.16 -7.12
CA LYS A 45 2.99 -13.36 -7.07
C LYS A 45 1.57 -13.03 -6.65
N THR A 46 0.63 -13.82 -7.15
CA THR A 46 -0.77 -13.76 -6.72
C THR A 46 -0.99 -14.68 -5.53
N ALA A 47 -1.67 -14.20 -4.48
CA ALA A 47 -2.12 -15.04 -3.38
C ALA A 47 -3.36 -15.83 -3.80
N PRO A 48 -3.38 -17.17 -3.63
CA PRO A 48 -4.58 -17.95 -3.88
C PRO A 48 -5.65 -17.62 -2.83
N ALA A 49 -6.90 -17.51 -3.27
CA ALA A 49 -8.05 -17.28 -2.40
C ALA A 49 -9.05 -18.43 -2.53
N LYS A 50 -9.39 -19.04 -1.40
CA LYS A 50 -10.38 -20.13 -1.31
C LYS A 50 -11.79 -19.56 -1.31
N VAL A 51 -12.76 -20.41 -1.63
CA VAL A 51 -14.19 -20.10 -1.43
C VAL A 51 -14.66 -20.89 -0.21
N ILE A 52 -15.21 -20.18 0.77
CA ILE A 52 -15.68 -20.73 2.04
C ILE A 52 -17.16 -20.42 2.18
N TYR A 53 -17.99 -21.46 2.22
CA TYR A 53 -19.43 -21.31 2.39
C TYR A 53 -19.81 -21.14 3.86
N LYS A 54 -20.71 -20.19 4.14
CA LYS A 54 -21.23 -19.88 5.47
C LYS A 54 -22.76 -19.89 5.45
N THR A 55 -23.36 -20.97 5.95
CA THR A 55 -24.82 -21.20 5.90
C THR A 55 -25.52 -21.02 7.26
N GLY A 56 -24.84 -20.40 8.23
CA GLY A 56 -25.37 -20.20 9.59
C GLY A 56 -26.04 -18.86 9.84
N HIS A 57 -25.98 -17.93 8.87
CA HIS A 57 -26.46 -16.55 9.04
C HIS A 57 -27.88 -16.40 8.52
N SER A 58 -28.71 -15.64 9.23
CA SER A 58 -30.03 -15.24 8.75
C SER A 58 -29.95 -14.06 7.79
N ARG A 59 -31.00 -13.81 7.01
CA ARG A 59 -31.13 -12.59 6.19
C ARG A 59 -30.74 -11.31 6.91
N SER A 60 -31.24 -11.08 8.12
CA SER A 60 -30.97 -9.85 8.87
C SER A 60 -29.49 -9.71 9.25
N ASP A 61 -28.78 -10.83 9.42
CA ASP A 61 -27.33 -10.84 9.60
C ASP A 61 -26.62 -10.43 8.31
N LEU A 62 -27.03 -10.97 7.16
CA LEU A 62 -26.45 -10.64 5.85
C LEU A 62 -26.63 -9.15 5.54
N GLU A 63 -27.83 -8.62 5.75
CA GLU A 63 -28.10 -7.19 5.55
C GLU A 63 -27.25 -6.30 6.48
N ARG A 64 -27.06 -6.72 7.74
CA ARG A 64 -26.19 -6.00 8.69
C ARG A 64 -24.73 -6.03 8.23
N MET A 65 -24.24 -7.17 7.75
CA MET A 65 -22.89 -7.30 7.21
C MET A 65 -22.68 -6.42 5.96
N GLN A 66 -23.66 -6.37 5.07
CA GLN A 66 -23.63 -5.53 3.87
C GLN A 66 -23.58 -4.04 4.24
N ARG A 67 -24.46 -3.60 5.17
CA ARG A 67 -24.49 -2.20 5.67
C ARG A 67 -23.17 -1.81 6.34
N ALA A 68 -22.58 -2.68 7.15
CA ALA A 68 -21.31 -2.42 7.84
C ALA A 68 -20.14 -2.15 6.87
N ARG A 69 -20.24 -2.60 5.61
CA ARG A 69 -19.24 -2.36 4.56
C ARG A 69 -19.51 -1.12 3.69
N GLY A 70 -20.46 -0.27 4.08
CA GLY A 70 -20.81 0.93 3.30
C GLY A 70 -21.43 0.62 1.93
N ARG A 71 -21.82 -0.64 1.69
CA ARG A 71 -22.60 -1.02 0.52
C ARG A 71 -24.06 -0.71 0.82
N HIS A 72 -24.49 0.49 0.43
CA HIS A 72 -25.88 0.87 0.52
C HIS A 72 -26.70 -0.06 -0.38
N GLN A 73 -27.78 -0.62 0.17
CA GLN A 73 -28.80 -1.26 -0.65
C GLN A 73 -29.25 -0.22 -1.68
N GLY A 74 -29.19 -0.56 -2.98
CA GLY A 74 -29.88 0.22 -3.99
C GLY A 74 -31.32 0.36 -3.52
N ALA A 75 -31.76 1.59 -3.27
CA ALA A 75 -33.04 1.91 -2.66
C ALA A 75 -34.17 1.08 -3.27
N GLY A 76 -34.59 0.02 -2.58
CA GLY A 76 -35.55 -0.92 -3.12
C GLY A 76 -35.73 -2.14 -2.22
N LYS A 77 -36.97 -2.64 -2.19
CA LYS A 77 -37.50 -3.66 -1.27
C LYS A 77 -37.06 -5.09 -1.62
N TRP A 78 -35.88 -5.31 -2.19
CA TRP A 78 -35.42 -6.65 -2.60
C TRP A 78 -34.66 -7.34 -1.48
N ARG A 79 -34.89 -8.65 -1.34
CA ARG A 79 -34.38 -9.46 -0.23
C ARG A 79 -32.97 -9.95 -0.54
N VAL A 80 -32.03 -9.70 0.37
CA VAL A 80 -30.69 -10.30 0.32
C VAL A 80 -30.81 -11.79 0.62
N LEU A 81 -30.47 -12.65 -0.34
CA LEU A 81 -30.54 -14.11 -0.20
C LEU A 81 -29.17 -14.75 0.10
N GLY A 82 -28.12 -14.12 -0.40
CA GLY A 82 -26.73 -14.48 -0.20
C GLY A 82 -25.86 -13.23 -0.11
N LEU A 83 -24.60 -13.42 0.27
CA LEU A 83 -23.62 -12.35 0.33
C LEU A 83 -22.19 -12.88 0.18
N THR A 84 -21.47 -12.38 -0.83
CA THR A 84 -20.06 -12.67 -1.05
C THR A 84 -19.17 -11.59 -0.47
N LEU A 85 -18.33 -11.97 0.50
CA LEU A 85 -17.38 -11.08 1.16
C LEU A 85 -15.94 -11.45 0.82
N THR A 86 -15.16 -10.45 0.42
CA THR A 86 -13.71 -10.52 0.26
C THR A 86 -13.10 -9.12 0.45
N GLU A 87 -11.78 -9.05 0.48
CA GLU A 87 -11.00 -7.82 0.52
C GLU A 87 -9.79 -7.96 -0.41
N PHE A 88 -9.51 -6.93 -1.22
CA PHE A 88 -8.26 -6.88 -1.94
C PHE A 88 -7.11 -6.64 -0.95
N ARG A 89 -6.07 -7.47 -1.01
CA ARG A 89 -4.90 -7.40 -0.15
C ARG A 89 -3.63 -7.39 -0.98
N TYR A 90 -2.67 -6.61 -0.52
CA TYR A 90 -1.32 -6.69 -1.03
C TYR A 90 -0.31 -6.51 0.09
N ALA A 91 0.85 -7.15 -0.07
CA ALA A 91 1.98 -7.06 0.84
C ALA A 91 3.25 -6.89 0.01
N ILE A 92 4.14 -6.05 0.51
CA ILE A 92 5.47 -5.84 -0.04
C ILE A 92 6.44 -6.33 1.02
N LYS A 93 7.38 -7.21 0.65
CA LYS A 93 8.58 -7.46 1.45
C LYS A 93 9.77 -6.85 0.74
N THR A 94 10.61 -6.14 1.48
CA THR A 94 11.76 -5.42 0.92
C THR A 94 13.05 -5.96 1.50
N SER A 95 14.02 -6.24 0.65
CA SER A 95 15.40 -6.52 1.08
C SER A 95 16.29 -5.35 0.72
N ALA A 96 17.18 -4.98 1.64
CA ALA A 96 18.09 -3.86 1.50
C ALA A 96 19.54 -4.30 1.69
N ARG A 97 20.46 -3.66 0.96
CA ARG A 97 21.90 -3.70 1.21
C ARG A 97 22.25 -2.48 2.03
N LEU A 98 22.97 -2.68 3.14
CA LEU A 98 23.44 -1.61 4.01
C LEU A 98 24.92 -1.34 3.76
N ILE A 99 25.27 -0.10 3.46
CA ILE A 99 26.63 0.36 3.24
C ILE A 99 26.97 1.35 4.35
N PRO A 100 27.91 1.06 5.27
CA PRO A 100 28.34 2.02 6.28
C PRO A 100 28.87 3.31 5.64
N ILE A 101 28.60 4.45 6.27
CA ILE A 101 29.09 5.76 5.81
C ILE A 101 29.92 6.47 6.87
N SER A 102 30.81 7.36 6.43
CA SER A 102 31.61 8.21 7.33
C SER A 102 30.71 9.11 8.18
N GLY A 103 31.03 9.25 9.47
CA GLY A 103 30.18 9.97 10.42
C GLY A 103 29.07 9.14 11.06
N GLY A 104 29.01 7.83 10.76
CA GLY A 104 28.08 6.88 11.38
C GLY A 104 26.79 6.68 10.58
N GLY A 105 26.12 5.55 10.83
CA GLY A 105 24.93 5.13 10.10
C GLY A 105 25.25 4.39 8.79
N TYR A 106 24.22 4.24 7.97
CA TYR A 106 24.21 3.36 6.80
C TYR A 106 23.45 3.99 5.64
N CYS A 107 23.87 3.65 4.44
CA CYS A 107 23.09 3.80 3.22
C CYS A 107 22.38 2.49 2.90
N ALA A 108 21.05 2.52 2.98
CA ALA A 108 20.20 1.42 2.57
C ALA A 108 19.86 1.53 1.08
N GLN A 109 20.29 0.55 0.30
CA GLN A 109 19.99 0.41 -1.12
C GLN A 109 19.00 -0.74 -1.33
N PRO A 110 17.97 -0.60 -2.18
CA PRO A 110 17.02 -1.68 -2.42
C PRO A 110 17.65 -2.81 -3.23
N VAL A 111 17.50 -4.05 -2.76
CA VAL A 111 17.99 -5.27 -3.44
C VAL A 111 16.83 -6.00 -4.12
N SER A 112 15.71 -6.13 -3.42
CA SER A 112 14.51 -6.76 -3.98
C SER A 112 13.21 -6.29 -3.33
N TYR A 113 12.15 -6.39 -4.11
CA TYR A 113 10.77 -6.24 -3.69
C TYR A 113 10.00 -7.51 -4.04
N ASP A 114 9.45 -8.18 -3.03
CA ASP A 114 8.55 -9.33 -3.18
C ASP A 114 7.11 -8.87 -2.92
N LEU A 115 6.37 -8.64 -4.01
CA LEU A 115 4.97 -8.27 -3.97
C LEU A 115 4.09 -9.53 -3.97
N THR A 116 3.25 -9.64 -2.95
CA THR A 116 2.15 -10.61 -2.91
C THR A 116 0.84 -9.86 -3.04
N ILE A 117 -0.02 -10.24 -3.97
CA ILE A 117 -1.26 -9.51 -4.27
C ILE A 117 -2.41 -10.46 -4.51
N GLY A 118 -3.61 -10.12 -4.08
CA GLY A 118 -4.78 -10.95 -4.34
C GLY A 118 -5.97 -10.56 -3.49
N PHE A 119 -6.92 -11.46 -3.39
CA PHE A 119 -8.06 -11.31 -2.50
C PHE A 119 -7.83 -12.13 -1.22
N SER A 120 -8.44 -11.72 -0.12
CA SER A 120 -8.70 -12.64 0.99
C SER A 120 -9.58 -13.80 0.52
N ASP A 121 -9.67 -14.87 1.32
CA ASP A 121 -10.66 -15.91 1.07
C ASP A 121 -12.05 -15.29 0.86
N PHE A 122 -12.77 -15.85 -0.10
CA PHE A 122 -14.15 -15.47 -0.42
C PHE A 122 -15.07 -16.17 0.56
N LEU A 123 -15.72 -15.40 1.43
CA LEU A 123 -16.76 -15.92 2.30
C LEU A 123 -18.09 -15.77 1.57
N VAL A 124 -18.66 -16.89 1.14
CA VAL A 124 -19.97 -16.95 0.47
C VAL A 124 -21.01 -17.30 1.50
N HIS A 125 -21.77 -16.31 1.92
CA HIS A 125 -22.87 -16.47 2.85
C HIS A 125 -24.15 -16.79 2.09
N ILE A 126 -24.91 -17.77 2.59
CA ILE A 126 -26.24 -18.11 2.09
C ILE A 126 -27.15 -18.14 3.32
N ASP A 127 -28.35 -17.56 3.20
CA ASP A 127 -29.30 -17.56 4.31
C ASP A 127 -29.55 -19.00 4.80
N ARG A 128 -29.42 -19.18 6.12
CA ARG A 128 -29.62 -20.46 6.82
C ARG A 128 -30.97 -21.13 6.54
N GLN A 129 -31.98 -20.38 6.08
CA GLN A 129 -33.28 -20.97 5.74
C GLN A 129 -33.21 -21.89 4.52
N TYR A 130 -32.25 -21.67 3.60
CA TYR A 130 -32.09 -22.49 2.40
C TYR A 130 -31.08 -23.60 2.66
N ARG A 131 -31.56 -24.85 2.70
CA ARG A 131 -30.73 -26.01 3.02
C ARG A 131 -29.88 -26.44 1.84
N ARG A 132 -28.66 -26.89 2.12
CA ARG A 132 -27.79 -27.52 1.10
C ARG A 132 -28.55 -28.65 0.41
N GLY A 133 -28.54 -28.64 -0.93
CA GLY A 133 -29.24 -29.62 -1.76
C GLY A 133 -30.62 -29.16 -2.24
N SER A 134 -31.17 -28.05 -1.73
CA SER A 134 -32.39 -27.45 -2.30
C SER A 134 -32.10 -26.68 -3.60
N CYS A 135 -33.13 -26.45 -4.39
CA CYS A 135 -33.05 -25.62 -5.60
C CYS A 135 -32.58 -24.21 -5.26
N GLU A 136 -33.19 -23.60 -4.23
CA GLU A 136 -32.93 -22.22 -3.83
C GLU A 136 -31.49 -22.05 -3.36
N PHE A 137 -30.96 -23.02 -2.61
CA PHE A 137 -29.56 -23.02 -2.21
C PHE A 137 -28.63 -23.02 -3.43
N ALA A 138 -28.92 -23.83 -4.45
CA ALA A 138 -28.12 -23.89 -5.67
C ALA A 138 -28.21 -22.57 -6.45
N ALA A 139 -29.42 -22.03 -6.63
CA ALA A 139 -29.65 -20.76 -7.32
C ALA A 139 -28.93 -19.58 -6.64
N ILE A 140 -29.02 -19.47 -5.31
CA ILE A 140 -28.31 -18.43 -4.55
C ILE A 140 -26.80 -18.65 -4.65
N ARG A 141 -26.32 -19.88 -4.46
CA ARG A 141 -24.89 -20.22 -4.58
C ARG A 141 -24.34 -19.79 -5.94
N ASP A 142 -25.06 -20.06 -7.02
CA ASP A 142 -24.60 -19.77 -8.38
C ASP A 142 -24.55 -18.25 -8.64
N HIS A 143 -25.53 -17.49 -8.12
CA HIS A 143 -25.45 -16.02 -8.06
C HIS A 143 -24.20 -15.57 -7.29
N GLU A 144 -23.98 -16.07 -6.07
CA GLU A 144 -22.82 -15.68 -5.26
C GLU A 144 -21.46 -16.06 -5.91
N ILE A 145 -21.39 -17.20 -6.60
CA ILE A 145 -20.18 -17.61 -7.34
C ILE A 145 -19.91 -16.68 -8.54
N SER A 146 -20.94 -16.04 -9.09
CA SER A 146 -20.78 -14.97 -10.09
C SER A 146 -19.94 -13.81 -9.54
N HIS A 147 -20.15 -13.42 -8.28
CA HIS A 147 -19.33 -12.39 -7.61
C HIS A 147 -17.87 -12.82 -7.51
N VAL A 148 -17.62 -14.06 -7.08
CA VAL A 148 -16.26 -14.61 -6.96
C VAL A 148 -15.55 -14.62 -8.31
N THR A 149 -16.25 -15.07 -9.35
CA THR A 149 -15.73 -15.12 -10.72
C THR A 149 -15.36 -13.74 -11.21
N LEU A 150 -16.24 -12.75 -11.00
CA LEU A 150 -15.99 -11.36 -11.40
C LEU A 150 -14.78 -10.74 -10.67
N PHE A 151 -14.63 -10.97 -9.36
CA PHE A 151 -13.43 -10.53 -8.63
C PHE A 151 -12.16 -11.16 -9.21
N ARG A 152 -12.14 -12.48 -9.43
CA ARG A 152 -10.99 -13.18 -10.01
C ARG A 152 -10.64 -12.66 -11.41
N SER A 153 -11.64 -12.47 -12.26
CA SER A 153 -11.49 -11.91 -13.60
C SER A 153 -10.94 -10.50 -13.58
N ASN A 154 -11.43 -9.65 -12.67
CA ASN A 154 -10.92 -8.29 -12.48
C ASN A 154 -9.45 -8.29 -12.05
N LEU A 155 -9.05 -9.12 -11.08
CA LEU A 155 -7.65 -9.26 -10.70
C LEU A 155 -6.79 -9.66 -11.90
N SER A 156 -7.18 -10.72 -12.62
CA SER A 156 -6.46 -11.20 -13.81
C SER A 156 -6.29 -10.09 -14.86
N ARG A 157 -7.37 -9.36 -15.15
CA ARG A 157 -7.38 -8.22 -16.08
C ARG A 157 -6.42 -7.11 -15.66
N TYR A 158 -6.32 -6.81 -14.37
CA TYR A 158 -5.49 -5.72 -13.86
C TYR A 158 -4.03 -6.11 -13.59
N MET A 159 -3.70 -7.40 -13.51
CA MET A 159 -2.33 -7.87 -13.25
C MET A 159 -1.26 -7.27 -14.19
N PRO A 160 -1.47 -7.13 -15.52
CA PRO A 160 -0.49 -6.48 -16.39
C PRO A 160 -0.19 -5.02 -16.01
N ILE A 161 -1.23 -4.26 -15.64
CA ILE A 161 -1.11 -2.87 -15.20
C ILE A 161 -0.34 -2.83 -13.87
N ILE A 162 -0.71 -3.67 -12.91
CA ILE A 162 -0.03 -3.77 -11.61
C ILE A 162 1.45 -4.09 -11.78
N ARG A 163 1.80 -5.04 -12.66
CA ARG A 163 3.20 -5.41 -12.94
C ARG A 163 3.99 -4.25 -13.52
N ARG A 164 3.41 -3.49 -14.45
CA ARG A 164 4.06 -2.31 -15.04
C ARG A 164 4.28 -1.22 -13.99
N GLU A 165 3.25 -0.87 -13.24
CA GLU A 165 3.35 0.20 -12.24
C GLU A 165 4.26 -0.19 -11.08
N ALA A 166 4.28 -1.46 -10.66
CA ALA A 166 5.25 -1.95 -9.68
C ALA A 166 6.69 -1.85 -10.19
N ARG A 167 6.95 -2.11 -11.47
CA ARG A 167 8.27 -1.93 -12.07
C ARG A 167 8.69 -0.46 -12.08
N ASN A 168 7.77 0.43 -12.47
CA ASN A 168 8.00 1.88 -12.44
C ASN A 168 8.26 2.39 -11.02
N ALA A 169 7.46 1.91 -10.06
CA ALA A 169 7.60 2.26 -8.65
C ALA A 169 8.97 1.82 -8.13
N ALA A 170 9.35 0.56 -8.34
CA ALA A 170 10.65 0.01 -7.90
C ALA A 170 11.84 0.78 -8.50
N ALA A 171 11.79 1.12 -9.79
CA ALA A 171 12.84 1.90 -10.45
C ALA A 171 12.98 3.34 -9.92
N SER A 172 11.93 3.86 -9.29
CA SER A 172 11.89 5.23 -8.75
C SER A 172 12.16 5.33 -7.25
N VAL A 173 12.31 4.19 -6.54
CA VAL A 173 12.72 4.20 -5.13
C VAL A 173 14.19 4.55 -5.04
N ARG A 174 14.52 5.50 -4.15
CA ARG A 174 15.90 5.96 -3.93
C ARG A 174 16.47 5.35 -2.67
N SER A 175 17.78 5.11 -2.69
CA SER A 175 18.56 4.78 -1.49
C SER A 175 18.34 5.80 -0.38
N VAL A 176 18.37 5.37 0.87
CA VAL A 176 18.14 6.23 2.03
C VAL A 176 19.28 6.12 3.03
N THR A 177 19.62 7.25 3.64
CA THR A 177 20.51 7.26 4.80
C THR A 177 19.71 6.94 6.06
N VAL A 178 20.20 6.02 6.86
CA VAL A 178 19.63 5.61 8.15
C VAL A 178 20.70 5.56 9.22
N ARG A 179 20.32 5.84 10.47
CA ARG A 179 21.22 5.67 11.63
C ARG A 179 21.16 4.25 12.16
N ASP A 180 19.93 3.74 12.26
CA ASP A 180 19.64 2.38 12.66
C ASP A 180 19.57 1.47 11.42
N PRO A 181 20.39 0.40 11.33
CA PRO A 181 20.41 -0.50 10.18
C PRO A 181 19.05 -1.18 9.93
N ASP A 182 18.28 -1.48 10.98
CA ASP A 182 17.02 -2.21 10.86
C ASP A 182 15.92 -1.36 10.17
N SER A 183 15.99 -0.04 10.32
CA SER A 183 15.06 0.89 9.66
C SER A 183 15.24 1.05 8.14
N GLY A 184 16.34 0.54 7.56
CA GLY A 184 16.68 0.73 6.15
C GLY A 184 15.67 0.10 5.19
N ALA A 185 15.33 -1.17 5.41
CA ALA A 185 14.38 -1.90 4.57
C ALA A 185 12.96 -1.33 4.68
N GLU A 186 12.54 -0.95 5.89
CA GLU A 186 11.24 -0.34 6.16
C GLU A 186 11.07 0.98 5.39
N ARG A 187 12.06 1.88 5.45
CA ARG A 187 12.00 3.16 4.72
C ARG A 187 11.94 3.00 3.20
N LEU A 188 12.61 1.97 2.67
CA LEU A 188 12.54 1.64 1.25
C LEU A 188 11.18 1.03 0.87
N GLN A 189 10.63 0.17 1.74
CA GLN A 189 9.30 -0.40 1.59
C GLN A 189 8.23 0.70 1.57
N ASP A 190 8.33 1.65 2.48
CA ASP A 190 7.46 2.82 2.58
C ASP A 190 7.44 3.67 1.31
N GLN A 191 8.61 3.89 0.71
CA GLN A 191 8.70 4.59 -0.57
C GLN A 191 7.98 3.83 -1.69
N MET A 192 8.13 2.51 -1.73
CA MET A 192 7.44 1.64 -2.68
C MET A 192 5.93 1.65 -2.45
N GLN A 193 5.50 1.52 -1.20
CA GLN A 193 4.10 1.51 -0.76
C GLN A 193 3.38 2.81 -1.13
N ARG A 194 3.99 3.97 -0.85
CA ARG A 194 3.43 5.29 -1.21
C ARG A 194 3.14 5.42 -2.72
N ARG A 195 3.97 4.80 -3.56
CA ARG A 195 3.80 4.81 -5.02
C ARG A 195 2.73 3.84 -5.50
N MET A 196 2.62 2.67 -4.85
CA MET A 196 1.65 1.65 -5.22
C MET A 196 0.24 1.95 -4.70
N ASN A 197 0.11 2.55 -3.51
CA ASN A 197 -1.16 2.80 -2.83
C ASN A 197 -2.25 3.42 -3.74
N PRO A 198 -1.99 4.50 -4.51
CA PRO A 198 -3.03 5.11 -5.33
C PRO A 198 -3.61 4.16 -6.39
N LEU A 199 -2.75 3.39 -7.06
CA LEU A 199 -3.17 2.39 -8.03
C LEU A 199 -4.01 1.31 -7.35
N ILE A 200 -3.51 0.77 -6.24
CA ILE A 200 -4.19 -0.31 -5.53
C ILE A 200 -5.56 0.13 -5.04
N SER A 201 -5.67 1.33 -4.45
CA SER A 201 -6.95 1.89 -4.02
C SER A 201 -7.91 2.12 -5.19
N LYS A 202 -7.41 2.57 -6.35
CA LYS A 202 -8.23 2.73 -7.57
C LYS A 202 -8.77 1.38 -8.04
N LEU A 203 -7.90 0.38 -8.19
CA LEU A 203 -8.28 -0.94 -8.69
C LEU A 203 -9.24 -1.66 -7.73
N ASN A 204 -9.07 -1.50 -6.42
CA ASN A 204 -10.02 -2.03 -5.44
C ASN A 204 -11.42 -1.40 -5.61
N ARG A 205 -11.51 -0.07 -5.75
CA ARG A 205 -12.80 0.60 -6.00
C ARG A 205 -13.44 0.17 -7.31
N GLU A 206 -12.66 -0.02 -8.37
CA GLU A 206 -13.16 -0.51 -9.66
C GLU A 206 -13.68 -1.94 -9.56
N ALA A 207 -12.97 -2.82 -8.84
CA ALA A 207 -13.42 -4.19 -8.59
C ALA A 207 -14.72 -4.21 -7.76
N ASP A 208 -14.81 -3.40 -6.70
CA ASP A 208 -16.00 -3.25 -5.87
C ASP A 208 -17.19 -2.69 -6.67
N SER A 209 -16.97 -1.65 -7.49
CA SER A 209 -18.00 -1.07 -8.35
C SER A 209 -18.48 -2.06 -9.40
N SER A 210 -17.56 -2.79 -10.04
CA SER A 210 -17.90 -3.85 -10.99
C SER A 210 -18.75 -4.93 -10.31
N ASN A 211 -18.41 -5.33 -9.09
CA ASN A 211 -19.14 -6.33 -8.34
C ASN A 211 -20.54 -5.85 -7.93
N ALA A 212 -20.69 -4.59 -7.53
CA ALA A 212 -22.00 -4.03 -7.20
C ALA A 212 -22.97 -3.96 -8.40
N ARG A 213 -22.48 -4.01 -9.64
CA ARG A 213 -23.33 -3.94 -10.85
C ARG A 213 -24.10 -5.22 -11.13
N ILE A 214 -23.74 -6.36 -10.54
CA ILE A 214 -24.50 -7.60 -10.72
C ILE A 214 -25.62 -7.76 -9.68
N ASP A 215 -25.52 -7.05 -8.55
CA ASP A 215 -26.59 -6.97 -7.54
C ASP A 215 -27.68 -5.99 -7.97
N THR A 216 -28.48 -6.40 -8.95
CA THR A 216 -29.62 -5.62 -9.46
C THR A 216 -30.96 -6.22 -9.05
N PRO A 217 -32.03 -5.42 -9.00
CA PRO A 217 -33.38 -5.93 -8.75
C PRO A 217 -33.80 -7.02 -9.76
N ASP A 218 -33.43 -6.85 -11.03
CA ASP A 218 -33.67 -7.82 -12.09
C ASP A 218 -32.91 -9.13 -11.84
N SER A 219 -31.65 -9.07 -11.39
CA SER A 219 -30.86 -10.27 -11.06
C SER A 219 -31.54 -11.07 -9.94
N TYR A 220 -31.97 -10.41 -8.87
CA TYR A 220 -32.67 -11.10 -7.79
C TYR A 220 -34.04 -11.64 -8.21
N ARG A 221 -34.78 -10.91 -9.07
CA ARG A 221 -36.02 -11.43 -9.66
C ARG A 221 -35.76 -12.68 -10.51
N HIS A 222 -34.70 -12.67 -11.32
CA HIS A 222 -34.30 -13.83 -12.10
C HIS A 222 -33.98 -15.03 -11.22
N VAL A 223 -33.17 -14.84 -10.17
CA VAL A 223 -32.87 -15.89 -9.19
C VAL A 223 -34.16 -16.42 -8.56
N HIS A 224 -35.07 -15.54 -8.13
CA HIS A 224 -36.37 -15.92 -7.56
C HIS A 224 -37.29 -16.71 -8.51
N MET A 225 -37.11 -16.61 -9.82
CA MET A 225 -37.93 -17.37 -10.78
C MET A 225 -37.41 -18.80 -11.02
N LEU A 226 -36.23 -19.15 -10.50
CA LEU A 226 -35.62 -20.46 -10.76
C LEU A 226 -36.19 -21.60 -9.92
N CYS A 227 -36.86 -21.28 -8.81
CA CYS A 227 -37.31 -22.24 -7.81
C CYS A 227 -38.65 -21.81 -7.22
N ASP A 228 -39.30 -22.74 -6.51
CA ASP A 228 -40.67 -22.54 -6.03
C ASP A 228 -40.76 -22.17 -4.54
N ASN A 229 -39.74 -22.45 -3.70
CA ASN A 229 -39.86 -22.35 -2.23
C ASN A 229 -38.94 -21.28 -1.60
N TRP A 230 -39.28 -19.99 -1.76
CA TRP A 230 -38.47 -18.84 -1.28
C TRP A 230 -38.78 -18.29 0.11
#